data_AF-A0A4U6T571-F1
#
_entry.id   AF-A0A4U6T571-F1
#
_cell.length_a   1.000
_cell.length_b   1.000
_cell.length_c   1.000
_cell.angle_alpha   90.00
_cell.angle_beta   90.00
_cell.angle_gamma   90.00
#
_symmetry.space_group_name_H-M   'P 1'
#
loop_
_entity.id
_entity.type
_entity.pdbx_description
1 polymer ?
#
loop_
_entity_poly.entity_id
_entity_poly.type
_entity_poly.pdbx_seq_one_letter_code
_entity_poly.pdbx_strand_id
1 'polypeptide(L)'
;MHLGFITMEPRTLFVPHYLGSNVILFVRRGEVKVGYIYKDELVERKLKMGDVLHIDAGSTFYMVNTGKGQRLQIICSIDASDSLGFGPPYLSFFLGGAGHQASVLAGFEPKTLAMAFNATYDELARVILAQTRGPIVYYTAEEPESGGKEERGQGNGLDKGSRRREAGAWRPGGRGEEDDEAGEDALPTWSWRKLVNRFIGGAGGVTAEANKKDKKKGGAPKPYNLYDSEPGFRNTYGWTIAVDKHDYEPLKHSDIGVYLVNLTAGSMLAPHVNPRATEYGVVLGGEGKIQVVFPNGSLAMSAVVRAGDVFWIPRFFAFCQVAARGGPFEFFGFTTSARRNRPQFLVGATSVLRAMLGPEVAAGFGAREKEFRELVLAQEEALILPSFPDTGKREKEKHGRKGKEEEEHGKGKGRREAPLVIEQVAKE
;
A
#
# COMPACT_ATOMS: atom_id res chain seq x y z
N MET A 1 -4.51 8.51 -11.01
CA MET A 1 -4.22 7.35 -10.14
C MET A 1 -5.07 6.16 -10.58
N HIS A 2 -4.45 4.98 -10.69
CA HIS A 2 -5.11 3.69 -10.93
C HIS A 2 -4.89 2.76 -9.75
N LEU A 3 -5.74 1.74 -9.60
CA LEU A 3 -5.54 0.65 -8.65
C LEU A 3 -5.09 -0.61 -9.40
N GLY A 4 -4.13 -1.32 -8.84
CA GLY A 4 -3.67 -2.63 -9.30
C GLY A 4 -3.81 -3.70 -8.21
N PHE A 5 -3.98 -4.94 -8.64
CA PHE A 5 -4.10 -6.11 -7.77
C PHE A 5 -3.09 -7.16 -8.22
N ILE A 6 -2.08 -7.44 -7.39
CA ILE A 6 -1.05 -8.43 -7.68
C ILE A 6 -1.31 -9.65 -6.80
N THR A 7 -1.50 -10.80 -7.44
CA THR A 7 -1.68 -12.09 -6.78
C THR A 7 -0.57 -13.04 -7.24
N MET A 8 0.16 -13.64 -6.29
CA MET A 8 1.30 -14.51 -6.59
C MET A 8 1.22 -15.79 -5.78
N GLU A 9 1.36 -16.92 -6.46
CA GLU A 9 1.41 -18.23 -5.80
C GLU A 9 2.72 -18.43 -5.02
N PRO A 10 2.75 -19.35 -4.04
CA PRO A 10 3.98 -19.80 -3.40
C PRO A 10 5.09 -20.13 -4.40
N ARG A 11 6.33 -19.77 -4.09
CA ARG A 11 7.53 -20.03 -4.93
C ARG A 11 7.43 -19.41 -6.33
N THR A 12 7.04 -18.13 -6.39
CA THR A 12 7.01 -17.37 -7.66
C THR A 12 7.78 -16.05 -7.57
N LEU A 13 8.29 -15.64 -8.73
CA LEU A 13 8.99 -14.37 -9.00
C LEU A 13 8.14 -13.55 -9.97
N PHE A 14 7.77 -12.32 -9.58
CA PHE A 14 7.38 -11.28 -10.52
C PHE A 14 8.67 -10.69 -11.09
N VAL A 15 8.91 -10.92 -12.38
CA VAL A 15 10.20 -10.67 -13.04
C VAL A 15 10.63 -9.19 -12.96
N PRO A 16 11.95 -8.89 -13.04
CA PRO A 16 12.43 -7.51 -13.00
C PRO A 16 11.82 -6.63 -14.09
N HIS A 17 11.22 -5.52 -13.68
CA HIS A 17 10.59 -4.52 -14.56
C HIS A 17 10.60 -3.13 -13.89
N TYR A 18 10.34 -2.08 -14.68
CA TYR A 18 10.09 -0.73 -14.17
C TYR A 18 8.78 -0.18 -14.77
N LEU A 19 8.20 0.82 -14.12
CA LEU A 19 7.06 1.58 -14.64
C LEU A 19 7.46 3.03 -14.88
N GLY A 20 6.82 3.68 -15.85
CA GLY A 20 6.88 5.14 -16.01
C GLY A 20 6.09 5.94 -14.96
N SER A 21 5.79 5.32 -13.82
CA SER A 21 4.81 5.76 -12.82
C SER A 21 5.28 5.41 -11.41
N ASN A 22 5.03 6.29 -10.45
CA ASN A 22 5.21 5.96 -9.04
C ASN A 22 4.23 4.85 -8.62
N VAL A 23 4.69 3.94 -7.77
CA VAL A 23 3.89 2.82 -7.27
C VAL A 23 3.94 2.77 -5.75
N ILE A 24 2.78 2.70 -5.09
CA ILE A 24 2.69 2.36 -3.67
C ILE A 24 2.08 0.97 -3.55
N LEU A 25 2.80 0.06 -2.92
CA LEU A 25 2.37 -1.30 -2.61
C LEU A 25 1.76 -1.34 -1.20
N PHE A 26 0.67 -2.07 -1.02
CA PHE A 26 0.13 -2.48 0.29
C PHE A 26 -0.03 -4.00 0.32
N VAL A 27 0.66 -4.66 1.25
CA VAL A 27 0.57 -6.13 1.41
C VAL A 27 -0.70 -6.50 2.17
N ARG A 28 -1.75 -6.89 1.45
CA ARG A 28 -3.03 -7.31 2.02
C ARG A 28 -2.96 -8.70 2.66
N ARG A 29 -2.16 -9.63 2.11
CA ARG A 29 -2.03 -11.00 2.64
C ARG A 29 -0.71 -11.64 2.26
N GLY A 30 -0.09 -12.33 3.22
CA GLY A 30 1.15 -13.08 3.03
C GLY A 30 2.41 -12.24 3.25
N GLU A 31 3.54 -12.77 2.79
CA GLU A 31 4.86 -12.15 2.88
C GLU A 31 5.53 -12.14 1.50
N VAL A 32 6.37 -11.13 1.25
CA VAL A 32 7.05 -10.94 -0.04
C VAL A 32 8.44 -10.35 0.15
N LYS A 33 9.43 -10.86 -0.58
CA LYS A 33 10.70 -10.15 -0.78
C LYS A 33 10.53 -9.21 -1.98
N VAL A 34 10.62 -7.90 -1.76
CA VAL A 34 10.70 -6.91 -2.84
C VAL A 34 12.14 -6.43 -2.95
N GLY A 35 12.71 -6.50 -4.14
CA GLY A 35 14.00 -5.85 -4.44
C GLY A 35 13.81 -4.77 -5.49
N TYR A 36 14.42 -3.61 -5.28
CA TYR A 36 14.25 -2.44 -6.13
C TYR A 36 15.52 -1.57 -6.14
N ILE A 37 15.72 -0.79 -7.21
CA ILE A 37 16.85 0.13 -7.32
C ILE A 37 16.52 1.44 -6.60
N TYR A 38 17.35 1.82 -5.63
CA TYR A 38 17.23 3.08 -4.92
C TYR A 38 18.58 3.79 -4.88
N LYS A 39 18.66 4.98 -5.51
CA LYS A 39 19.92 5.74 -5.69
C LYS A 39 21.04 4.84 -6.23
N ASP A 40 20.74 4.19 -7.35
CA ASP A 40 21.64 3.30 -8.11
C ASP A 40 22.07 2.00 -7.39
N GLU A 41 21.62 1.77 -6.16
CA GLU A 41 21.89 0.54 -5.40
C GLU A 41 20.68 -0.40 -5.36
N LEU A 42 20.91 -1.71 -5.51
CA LEU A 42 19.88 -2.72 -5.26
C LEU A 42 19.58 -2.80 -3.76
N VAL A 43 18.35 -2.46 -3.39
CA VAL A 43 17.81 -2.55 -2.05
C VAL A 43 16.78 -3.65 -1.98
N GLU A 44 16.88 -4.47 -0.93
CA GLU A 44 15.92 -5.55 -0.68
C GLU A 44 15.17 -5.31 0.64
N ARG A 45 13.88 -5.61 0.63
CA ARG A 45 12.97 -5.53 1.78
C ARG A 45 12.13 -6.79 1.82
N LYS A 46 12.03 -7.42 3.00
CA LYS A 46 10.98 -8.39 3.29
C LYS A 46 9.78 -7.60 3.81
N LEU A 47 8.63 -7.78 3.19
CA LEU A 47 7.37 -7.14 3.56
C LEU A 47 6.41 -8.19 4.12
N LYS A 48 5.72 -7.84 5.21
CA LYS A 48 4.65 -8.61 5.86
C LYS A 48 3.28 -7.94 5.61
N MET A 49 2.21 -8.64 5.97
CA MET A 49 0.85 -8.08 5.97
C MET A 49 0.79 -6.70 6.67
N GLY A 50 0.18 -5.72 6.03
CA GLY A 50 0.09 -4.34 6.50
C GLY A 50 1.20 -3.41 6.05
N ASP A 51 2.30 -3.94 5.49
CA ASP A 51 3.40 -3.10 5.01
C ASP A 51 3.01 -2.32 3.76
N VAL A 52 3.36 -1.04 3.80
CA VAL A 52 3.29 -0.08 2.70
C VAL A 52 4.71 0.24 2.23
N LEU A 53 4.95 0.17 0.92
CA LEU A 53 6.24 0.49 0.30
C LEU A 53 6.04 1.36 -0.95
N HIS A 54 6.71 2.52 -1.00
CA HIS A 54 6.81 3.34 -2.21
C HIS A 54 7.95 2.87 -3.10
N ILE A 55 7.73 2.84 -4.42
CA ILE A 55 8.72 2.62 -5.46
C ILE A 55 8.60 3.78 -6.45
N ASP A 56 9.70 4.49 -6.68
CA ASP A 56 9.75 5.67 -7.55
C ASP A 56 9.57 5.29 -9.03
N ALA A 57 9.00 6.20 -9.84
CA ALA A 57 8.95 6.04 -11.29
C ALA A 57 10.35 5.77 -11.87
N GLY A 58 10.44 4.84 -12.82
CA GLY A 58 11.71 4.39 -13.43
C GLY A 58 12.55 3.45 -12.56
N SER A 59 12.29 3.32 -11.25
CA SER A 59 12.98 2.31 -10.42
C SER A 59 12.62 0.90 -10.92
N THR A 60 13.64 0.15 -11.36
CA THR A 60 13.49 -1.29 -11.60
C THR A 60 13.25 -2.03 -10.29
N PHE A 61 12.24 -2.88 -10.25
CA PHE A 61 11.93 -3.74 -9.12
C PHE A 61 11.50 -5.14 -9.54
N TYR A 62 11.49 -6.04 -8.56
CA TYR A 62 11.02 -7.42 -8.67
C TYR A 62 10.39 -7.86 -7.34
N MET A 63 9.57 -8.90 -7.37
CA MET A 63 8.93 -9.45 -6.16
C MET A 63 9.09 -10.96 -6.11
N VAL A 64 9.35 -11.54 -4.94
CA VAL A 64 9.40 -13.00 -4.74
C VAL A 64 8.49 -13.40 -3.59
N ASN A 65 7.50 -14.25 -3.89
CA ASN A 65 6.77 -14.98 -2.87
C ASN A 65 7.57 -16.24 -2.51
N THR A 66 8.39 -16.17 -1.46
CA THR A 66 9.17 -17.31 -0.93
C THR A 66 8.35 -18.24 -0.03
N GLY A 67 7.04 -17.99 0.14
CA GLY A 67 6.20 -18.76 1.04
C GLY A 67 6.17 -20.25 0.70
N LYS A 68 6.09 -21.10 1.73
CA LYS A 68 5.98 -22.57 1.59
C LYS A 68 4.51 -23.06 1.50
N GLY A 69 3.55 -22.15 1.23
CA GLY A 69 2.12 -22.49 1.09
C GLY A 69 1.11 -21.32 1.08
N GLN A 70 1.51 -20.09 1.42
CA GLN A 70 0.61 -18.93 1.39
C GLN A 70 0.67 -18.18 0.05
N ARG A 71 -0.47 -18.02 -0.61
CA ARG A 71 -0.65 -17.10 -1.74
C ARG A 71 -0.55 -15.64 -1.25
N LEU A 72 0.26 -14.85 -1.94
CA LEU A 72 0.46 -13.42 -1.71
C LEU A 72 -0.64 -12.60 -2.39
N GLN A 73 -1.12 -11.56 -1.72
CA GLN A 73 -2.03 -10.56 -2.28
C GLN A 73 -1.54 -9.15 -1.93
N ILE A 74 -1.32 -8.33 -2.95
CA ILE A 74 -0.93 -6.92 -2.85
C ILE A 74 -2.00 -6.08 -3.56
N ILE A 75 -2.40 -4.98 -2.93
CA ILE A 75 -3.13 -3.89 -3.58
C ILE A 75 -2.10 -2.79 -3.83
N CYS A 76 -2.08 -2.17 -5.02
CA CYS A 76 -1.21 -1.04 -5.28
C CYS A 76 -1.95 0.14 -5.90
N SER A 77 -1.44 1.35 -5.67
CA SER A 77 -1.78 2.53 -6.46
C SER A 77 -0.68 2.81 -7.47
N ILE A 78 -1.06 3.15 -8.69
CA ILE A 78 -0.15 3.56 -9.76
C ILE A 78 -0.49 5.00 -10.11
N ASP A 79 0.50 5.89 -10.01
CA ASP A 79 0.30 7.29 -10.38
C ASP A 79 0.51 7.51 -11.88
N ALA A 80 -0.52 8.03 -12.53
CA ALA A 80 -0.60 8.25 -13.98
C ALA A 80 -0.73 9.75 -14.31
N SER A 81 -0.52 10.62 -13.32
CA SER A 81 -0.54 12.09 -13.44
C SER A 81 0.36 12.60 -14.57
N ASP A 82 1.54 12.00 -14.72
CA ASP A 82 2.57 12.39 -15.70
C ASP A 82 2.39 11.74 -17.08
N SER A 83 1.28 11.01 -17.32
CA SER A 83 1.00 10.38 -18.62
C SER A 83 0.57 11.41 -19.67
N LEU A 84 1.16 11.35 -20.87
CA LEU A 84 0.96 12.34 -21.96
C LEU A 84 -0.43 12.30 -22.63
N GLY A 85 -1.43 11.64 -22.04
CA GLY A 85 -2.82 11.55 -22.55
C GLY A 85 -3.03 10.68 -23.80
N PHE A 86 -1.98 10.44 -24.60
CA PHE A 86 -2.04 9.61 -25.81
C PHE A 86 -1.40 8.24 -25.57
N GLY A 87 -2.17 7.29 -25.01
CA GLY A 87 -1.72 5.92 -24.79
C GLY A 87 -2.39 5.24 -23.59
N PRO A 88 -1.92 4.05 -23.18
CA PRO A 88 -2.30 3.47 -21.89
C PRO A 88 -1.84 4.40 -20.74
N PRO A 89 -2.58 4.45 -19.62
CA PRO A 89 -2.33 5.44 -18.55
C PRO A 89 -1.00 5.25 -17.83
N TYR A 90 -0.40 4.05 -17.91
CA TYR A 90 0.96 3.78 -17.48
C TYR A 90 1.55 2.68 -18.38
N LEU A 91 2.87 2.63 -18.45
CA LEU A 91 3.62 1.62 -19.20
C LEU A 91 4.49 0.82 -18.25
N SER A 92 4.47 -0.51 -18.41
CA SER A 92 5.34 -1.45 -17.71
C SER A 92 6.41 -1.98 -18.68
N PHE A 93 7.67 -1.83 -18.30
CA PHE A 93 8.83 -2.16 -19.11
C PHE A 93 9.57 -3.33 -18.47
N PHE A 94 9.44 -4.51 -19.08
CA PHE A 94 10.01 -5.75 -18.56
C PHE A 94 11.48 -5.87 -18.97
N LEU A 95 12.37 -6.15 -18.00
CA LEU A 95 13.76 -6.50 -18.27
C LEU A 95 13.92 -8.02 -18.39
N GLY A 96 13.27 -8.77 -17.51
CA GLY A 96 13.20 -10.23 -17.55
C GLY A 96 11.87 -10.75 -18.09
N GLY A 97 11.87 -12.01 -18.54
CA GLY A 97 10.72 -12.66 -19.14
C GLY A 97 10.63 -12.47 -20.66
N ALA A 98 10.14 -13.50 -21.34
CA ALA A 98 9.74 -13.43 -22.74
C ALA A 98 8.46 -14.26 -22.93
N GLY A 99 7.67 -13.94 -23.95
CA GLY A 99 6.32 -14.47 -24.12
C GLY A 99 5.46 -13.42 -24.82
N HIS A 100 4.19 -13.28 -24.46
CA HIS A 100 3.33 -12.22 -25.01
C HIS A 100 3.76 -10.79 -24.63
N GLN A 101 4.56 -10.63 -23.57
CA GLN A 101 5.32 -9.41 -23.31
C GLN A 101 6.80 -9.76 -23.42
N ALA A 102 7.48 -9.14 -24.38
CA ALA A 102 8.91 -9.30 -24.57
C ALA A 102 9.68 -8.38 -23.62
N SER A 103 10.89 -8.79 -23.23
CA SER A 103 11.86 -7.89 -22.60
C SER A 103 12.13 -6.69 -23.51
N VAL A 104 12.27 -5.49 -22.94
CA VAL A 104 12.67 -4.28 -23.69
C VAL A 104 14.00 -4.46 -24.41
N LEU A 105 14.85 -5.36 -23.91
CA LEU A 105 16.13 -5.70 -24.54
C LEU A 105 15.92 -6.34 -25.92
N ALA A 106 14.85 -7.11 -26.12
CA ALA A 106 14.54 -7.74 -27.40
C ALA A 106 14.11 -6.75 -28.51
N GLY A 107 13.87 -5.48 -28.16
CA GLY A 107 13.59 -4.41 -29.13
C GLY A 107 14.83 -3.80 -29.78
N PHE A 108 16.04 -4.06 -29.25
CA PHE A 108 17.29 -3.60 -29.85
C PHE A 108 17.81 -4.59 -30.90
N GLU A 109 18.55 -4.07 -31.89
CA GLU A 109 19.20 -4.92 -32.90
C GLU A 109 20.13 -5.96 -32.25
N PRO A 110 20.10 -7.24 -32.71
CA PRO A 110 20.96 -8.28 -32.14
C PRO A 110 22.45 -7.93 -32.15
N LYS A 111 22.93 -7.21 -33.17
CA LYS A 111 24.33 -6.75 -33.27
C LYS A 111 24.68 -5.76 -32.15
N THR A 112 23.79 -4.82 -31.87
CA THR A 112 23.94 -3.84 -30.78
C THR A 112 23.98 -4.54 -29.43
N LEU A 113 23.10 -5.54 -29.21
CA LEU A 113 23.14 -6.36 -28.01
C LEU A 113 24.43 -7.19 -27.91
N ALA A 114 24.91 -7.80 -29.00
CA ALA A 114 26.12 -8.63 -29.00
C ALA A 114 27.36 -7.83 -28.57
N MET A 115 27.49 -6.61 -29.10
CA MET A 115 28.52 -5.67 -28.70
C MET A 115 28.34 -5.20 -27.24
N ALA A 116 27.14 -4.79 -26.84
CA ALA A 116 26.87 -4.25 -25.50
C ALA A 116 27.03 -5.27 -24.37
N PHE A 117 26.64 -6.53 -24.59
CA PHE A 117 26.82 -7.63 -23.64
C PHE A 117 28.23 -8.26 -23.69
N ASN A 118 29.01 -7.96 -24.73
CA ASN A 118 30.22 -8.69 -25.11
C ASN A 118 29.97 -10.21 -25.10
N ALA A 119 29.04 -10.63 -25.98
CA ALA A 119 28.50 -11.99 -26.05
C ALA A 119 28.21 -12.40 -27.50
N THR A 120 28.25 -13.71 -27.77
CA THR A 120 27.86 -14.26 -29.08
C THR A 120 26.34 -14.21 -29.29
N TYR A 121 25.92 -14.26 -30.56
CA TYR A 121 24.49 -14.34 -30.91
C TYR A 121 23.79 -15.56 -30.28
N ASP A 122 24.48 -16.71 -30.18
CA ASP A 122 23.93 -17.92 -29.58
C ASP A 122 23.78 -17.80 -28.06
N GLU A 123 24.69 -17.11 -27.36
CA GLU A 123 24.54 -16.78 -25.94
C GLU A 123 23.36 -15.83 -25.70
N LEU A 124 23.21 -14.80 -26.54
CA LEU A 124 22.05 -13.89 -26.47
C LEU A 124 20.73 -14.62 -26.72
N ALA A 125 20.66 -15.44 -27.77
CA ALA A 125 19.45 -16.19 -28.11
C ALA A 125 19.03 -17.15 -26.99
N ARG A 126 20.00 -17.80 -26.32
CA ARG A 126 19.74 -18.70 -25.20
C ARG A 126 19.25 -18.01 -23.92
N VAL A 127 19.53 -16.71 -23.73
CA VAL A 127 19.23 -15.99 -22.48
C VAL A 127 18.14 -14.93 -22.64
N ILE A 128 18.24 -14.06 -23.64
CA ILE A 128 17.32 -12.93 -23.85
C ILE A 128 16.03 -13.36 -24.56
N LEU A 129 16.10 -14.34 -25.46
CA LEU A 129 14.92 -14.86 -26.19
C LEU A 129 14.27 -16.07 -25.48
N ALA A 130 14.72 -16.42 -24.27
CA ALA A 130 14.23 -17.55 -23.50
C ALA A 130 12.75 -17.36 -23.07
N GLN A 131 11.83 -18.03 -23.76
CA GLN A 131 10.39 -17.91 -23.52
C GLN A 131 10.00 -18.39 -22.11
N THR A 132 9.42 -17.48 -21.32
CA THR A 132 8.75 -17.75 -20.05
C THR A 132 7.23 -17.81 -20.25
N ARG A 133 6.49 -18.21 -19.22
CA ARG A 133 5.01 -18.31 -19.28
C ARG A 133 4.30 -17.02 -18.85
N GLY A 134 4.94 -15.86 -19.03
CA GLY A 134 4.44 -14.55 -18.60
C GLY A 134 5.30 -13.87 -17.53
N PRO A 135 4.82 -12.75 -16.96
CA PRO A 135 5.61 -11.90 -16.05
C PRO A 135 5.73 -12.45 -14.62
N ILE A 136 4.92 -13.44 -14.24
CA ILE A 136 5.07 -14.18 -12.97
C ILE A 136 5.51 -15.60 -13.32
N VAL A 137 6.68 -16.00 -12.83
CA VAL A 137 7.32 -17.29 -13.12
C VAL A 137 7.56 -18.08 -11.85
N TYR A 138 7.66 -19.41 -11.93
CA TYR A 138 8.10 -20.21 -10.79
C TYR A 138 9.56 -19.90 -10.45
N TYR A 139 9.85 -19.81 -9.16
CA TYR A 139 11.17 -19.50 -8.62
C TYR A 139 11.52 -20.47 -7.49
N THR A 140 12.48 -21.33 -7.77
CA THR A 140 13.11 -22.21 -6.79
C THR A 140 14.50 -21.67 -6.50
N ALA A 141 14.64 -20.94 -5.40
CA ALA A 141 15.94 -20.80 -4.76
C ALA A 141 16.25 -22.11 -4.04
N GLU A 142 17.44 -22.67 -4.29
CA GLU A 142 18.00 -23.66 -3.39
C GLU A 142 18.27 -22.96 -2.06
N GLU A 143 17.60 -23.39 -0.99
CA GLU A 143 18.03 -23.04 0.37
C GLU A 143 19.40 -23.72 0.55
N PRO A 144 20.51 -22.99 0.77
CA PRO A 144 21.80 -23.62 0.98
C PRO A 144 21.69 -24.54 2.19
N GLU A 145 22.09 -25.80 2.02
CA GLU A 145 21.87 -26.83 3.04
C GLU A 145 22.40 -26.38 4.39
N SER A 146 21.49 -26.27 5.36
CA SER A 146 21.79 -25.84 6.72
C SER A 146 22.63 -26.90 7.41
N GLY A 147 23.95 -26.80 7.26
CA GLY A 147 24.98 -27.43 8.08
C GLY A 147 24.70 -28.89 8.41
N GLY A 148 25.11 -29.79 7.51
CA GLY A 148 25.23 -31.20 7.85
C GLY A 148 26.00 -31.34 9.17
N LYS A 149 25.41 -32.03 10.15
CA LYS A 149 26.03 -32.25 11.45
C LYS A 149 27.30 -33.08 11.25
N GLU A 150 28.46 -32.45 11.40
CA GLU A 150 29.70 -33.19 11.61
C GLU A 150 29.62 -33.89 12.98
N GLU A 151 29.22 -35.16 12.98
CA GLU A 151 29.41 -36.02 14.12
C GLU A 151 30.91 -36.22 14.35
N ARG A 152 31.41 -35.74 15.50
CA ARG A 152 32.78 -35.95 15.94
C ARG A 152 33.02 -37.42 16.31
N GLY A 153 33.29 -38.26 15.31
CA GLY A 153 33.87 -39.59 15.49
C GLY A 153 35.40 -39.50 15.59
N GLN A 154 35.96 -39.89 16.73
CA GLN A 154 37.40 -40.09 16.89
C GLN A 154 37.81 -41.46 16.31
N GLY A 155 39.01 -41.57 15.73
CA GLY A 155 39.71 -42.87 15.64
C GLY A 155 40.49 -43.18 14.37
N ASN A 156 41.82 -43.02 14.46
CA ASN A 156 42.86 -43.83 13.80
C ASN A 156 42.85 -44.01 12.26
N GLY A 157 43.60 -43.13 11.59
CA GLY A 157 44.91 -43.46 11.01
C GLY A 157 45.02 -44.43 9.83
N LEU A 158 45.75 -43.99 8.79
CA LEU A 158 46.94 -44.70 8.29
C LEU A 158 47.78 -43.80 7.37
N ASP A 159 49.09 -44.05 7.37
CA ASP A 159 50.12 -43.28 6.66
C ASP A 159 50.27 -43.71 5.19
N LYS A 160 50.47 -42.73 4.29
CA LYS A 160 51.23 -42.90 3.03
C LYS A 160 51.52 -41.55 2.38
N GLY A 161 52.71 -41.00 2.63
CA GLY A 161 53.18 -39.79 1.97
C GLY A 161 53.56 -39.98 0.49
N SER A 162 53.51 -38.89 -0.28
CA SER A 162 54.32 -38.72 -1.49
C SER A 162 54.81 -37.27 -1.63
N ARG A 163 56.14 -37.09 -1.75
CA ARG A 163 56.79 -35.78 -1.87
C ARG A 163 56.84 -35.35 -3.34
N ARG A 164 56.59 -34.06 -3.62
CA ARG A 164 57.25 -33.24 -4.67
C ARG A 164 56.87 -31.77 -4.43
N ARG A 165 57.74 -31.00 -3.77
CA ARG A 165 58.85 -30.20 -4.33
C ARG A 165 58.38 -28.95 -5.09
N GLU A 166 58.74 -27.81 -4.51
CA GLU A 166 58.59 -26.47 -5.05
C GLU A 166 59.55 -26.20 -6.23
N ALA A 167 59.10 -25.35 -7.15
CA ALA A 167 59.88 -24.44 -7.99
C ALA A 167 58.86 -23.48 -8.66
N GLY A 168 59.12 -22.20 -8.89
CA GLY A 168 60.25 -21.35 -8.53
C GLY A 168 59.96 -19.96 -9.12
N ALA A 169 60.22 -18.88 -8.38
CA ALA A 169 59.84 -17.53 -8.81
C ALA A 169 60.63 -17.07 -10.05
N TRP A 170 59.98 -16.35 -10.96
CA TRP A 170 60.62 -15.59 -12.04
C TRP A 170 60.05 -14.18 -12.13
N ARG A 171 60.95 -13.20 -12.18
CA ARG A 171 60.70 -11.79 -12.54
C ARG A 171 61.90 -11.32 -13.37
N PRO A 172 61.68 -10.62 -14.49
CA PRO A 172 62.65 -9.69 -15.05
C PRO A 172 62.24 -8.24 -14.71
N GLY A 173 63.21 -7.38 -14.46
CA GLY A 173 63.05 -5.93 -14.45
C GLY A 173 63.95 -5.31 -15.53
N GLY A 174 63.57 -4.14 -16.03
CA GLY A 174 64.32 -3.36 -17.03
C GLY A 174 63.71 -1.96 -17.13
N ARG A 175 64.54 -0.95 -17.41
CA ARG A 175 64.23 0.48 -17.26
C ARG A 175 64.64 1.25 -18.53
N GLY A 176 63.84 2.21 -18.94
CA GLY A 176 64.17 3.19 -19.98
C GLY A 176 63.00 4.13 -20.28
N GLU A 177 63.24 5.44 -20.27
CA GLU A 177 62.45 6.46 -20.98
C GLU A 177 62.62 6.21 -22.52
N GLU A 178 61.81 6.61 -23.51
CA GLU A 178 60.99 7.80 -23.85
C GLU A 178 59.92 7.33 -24.89
N ASP A 179 58.81 7.99 -25.26
CA ASP A 179 57.90 8.98 -24.65
C ASP A 179 56.59 9.10 -25.50
N ASP A 180 55.64 9.96 -25.08
CA ASP A 180 54.46 10.54 -25.78
C ASP A 180 53.15 9.76 -26.13
N GLU A 181 52.05 10.51 -25.90
CA GLU A 181 50.66 10.44 -26.38
C GLU A 181 49.54 9.56 -25.74
N ALA A 182 48.41 10.24 -25.50
CA ALA A 182 47.03 9.76 -25.30
C ALA A 182 46.72 8.82 -24.11
N GLY A 183 46.66 9.38 -22.91
CA GLY A 183 45.92 8.77 -21.80
C GLY A 183 44.40 8.89 -21.99
N GLU A 184 43.75 7.87 -22.57
CA GLU A 184 42.30 7.69 -22.43
C GLU A 184 41.96 7.28 -20.99
N ASP A 185 41.26 8.15 -20.26
CA ASP A 185 40.71 7.83 -18.94
C ASP A 185 39.66 6.72 -19.05
N ALA A 186 40.12 5.47 -18.84
CA ALA A 186 39.27 4.28 -18.83
C ALA A 186 38.26 4.33 -17.67
N LEU A 187 37.08 4.89 -17.97
CA LEU A 187 35.94 4.96 -17.06
C LEU A 187 35.57 3.57 -16.49
N PRO A 188 35.13 3.45 -15.23
CA PRO A 188 34.95 2.15 -14.59
C PRO A 188 33.90 1.29 -15.30
N THR A 189 34.32 0.12 -15.79
CA THR A 189 33.46 -0.81 -16.53
C THR A 189 32.34 -1.39 -15.64
N TRP A 190 31.13 -0.88 -15.83
CA TRP A 190 29.93 -1.29 -15.09
C TRP A 190 29.48 -2.70 -15.52
N SER A 191 29.83 -3.72 -14.74
CA SER A 191 29.59 -5.12 -15.10
C SER A 191 28.22 -5.65 -14.62
N TRP A 192 27.24 -5.68 -15.52
CA TRP A 192 25.92 -6.30 -15.32
C TRP A 192 25.98 -7.77 -14.83
N ARG A 193 27.06 -8.51 -15.14
CA ARG A 193 27.25 -9.90 -14.65
C ARG A 193 27.28 -9.98 -13.12
N LYS A 194 27.74 -8.95 -12.41
CA LYS A 194 27.65 -8.87 -10.93
C LYS A 194 26.23 -8.66 -10.42
N LEU A 195 25.37 -7.99 -11.20
CA LEU A 195 23.96 -7.82 -10.85
C LEU A 195 23.25 -9.17 -10.98
N VAL A 196 23.34 -9.82 -12.14
CA VAL A 196 22.70 -11.12 -12.43
C VAL A 196 23.14 -12.22 -11.47
N ASN A 197 24.44 -12.34 -11.15
CA ASN A 197 24.91 -13.35 -10.19
C ASN A 197 24.32 -13.15 -8.78
N ARG A 198 23.99 -11.91 -8.40
CA ARG A 198 23.38 -11.60 -7.09
C ARG A 198 21.89 -11.96 -7.01
N PHE A 199 21.23 -12.23 -8.14
CA PHE A 199 19.87 -12.77 -8.19
C PHE A 199 19.79 -14.30 -8.02
N ILE A 200 20.91 -15.02 -8.12
CA ILE A 200 20.92 -16.49 -8.24
C ILE A 200 21.46 -17.20 -6.98
N GLY A 201 22.23 -16.56 -6.09
CA GLY A 201 22.50 -17.14 -4.76
C GLY A 201 23.61 -16.46 -3.95
N GLY A 202 23.62 -16.74 -2.64
CA GLY A 202 24.75 -16.44 -1.74
C GLY A 202 24.45 -15.45 -0.62
N ALA A 203 24.12 -15.96 0.57
CA ALA A 203 24.32 -15.24 1.82
C ALA A 203 25.71 -15.57 2.38
N GLY A 204 26.47 -14.56 2.79
CA GLY A 204 27.79 -14.73 3.39
C GLY A 204 28.20 -13.44 4.09
N GLY A 205 28.15 -13.42 5.42
CA GLY A 205 28.55 -12.27 6.21
C GLY A 205 30.06 -12.17 6.36
N VAL A 206 30.60 -10.95 6.38
CA VAL A 206 31.93 -10.67 6.91
C VAL A 206 31.80 -9.56 7.94
N THR A 207 32.08 -9.90 9.19
CA THR A 207 32.23 -8.93 10.28
C THR A 207 33.51 -8.12 10.08
N ALA A 208 33.40 -6.80 10.06
CA ALA A 208 34.55 -5.90 10.14
C ALA A 208 34.17 -4.68 11.00
N GLU A 209 34.49 -4.73 12.30
CA GLU A 209 34.54 -3.52 13.11
C GLU A 209 35.76 -2.69 12.71
N ALA A 210 35.52 -1.50 12.16
CA ALA A 210 36.54 -0.46 12.04
C ALA A 210 35.88 0.92 12.11
N ASN A 211 36.14 1.66 13.19
CA ASN A 211 35.61 2.99 13.43
C ASN A 211 35.87 3.96 12.27
N LYS A 212 34.80 4.44 11.61
CA LYS A 212 34.78 5.73 10.90
C LYS A 212 33.51 6.49 11.25
N LYS A 213 33.64 7.80 11.49
CA LYS A 213 32.52 8.72 11.71
C LYS A 213 31.72 8.89 10.43
N ASP A 214 30.71 8.05 10.22
CA ASP A 214 29.84 8.15 9.06
C ASP A 214 28.96 9.41 9.12
N LYS A 215 29.23 10.35 8.20
CA LYS A 215 28.20 11.25 7.71
C LYS A 215 27.13 10.39 7.04
N LYS A 216 25.93 10.29 7.65
CA LYS A 216 24.77 9.54 7.13
C LYS A 216 24.55 9.79 5.63
N LYS A 217 25.03 8.88 4.77
CA LYS A 217 24.45 8.69 3.44
C LYS A 217 23.06 8.08 3.67
N GLY A 218 22.02 8.81 3.31
CA GLY A 218 20.64 8.43 3.59
C GLY A 218 20.21 7.20 2.79
N GLY A 219 20.31 6.02 3.42
CA GLY A 219 19.89 4.74 2.86
C GLY A 219 18.37 4.66 2.63
N ALA A 220 17.95 3.67 1.85
CA ALA A 220 16.57 3.53 1.44
C ALA A 220 15.57 3.44 2.61
N PRO A 221 14.40 4.10 2.50
CA PRO A 221 13.34 4.04 3.50
C PRO A 221 13.02 2.60 3.95
N LYS A 222 12.58 2.47 5.20
CA LYS A 222 11.89 1.26 5.67
C LYS A 222 10.44 1.28 5.11
N PRO A 223 9.80 0.11 4.92
CA PRO A 223 8.35 0.07 4.74
C PRO A 223 7.65 0.61 5.99
N TYR A 224 6.41 1.10 5.81
CA TYR A 224 5.54 1.55 6.89
C TYR A 224 4.44 0.53 7.12
N ASN A 225 4.35 -0.09 8.30
CA ASN A 225 3.26 -1.03 8.59
C ASN A 225 2.06 -0.29 9.21
N LEU A 226 0.88 -0.43 8.60
CA LEU A 226 -0.34 0.18 9.11
C LEU A 226 -0.76 -0.40 10.48
N TYR A 227 -0.64 -1.71 10.68
CA TYR A 227 -1.06 -2.38 11.91
C TYR A 227 -0.09 -2.22 13.09
N ASP A 228 1.17 -1.83 12.84
CA ASP A 228 2.15 -1.53 13.89
C ASP A 228 1.96 -0.10 14.47
N SER A 229 1.04 0.69 13.92
CA SER A 229 0.80 2.10 14.28
C SER A 229 -0.47 2.28 15.11
N GLU A 230 -0.49 3.28 16.01
CA GLU A 230 -1.71 3.66 16.72
C GLU A 230 -2.73 4.28 15.75
N PRO A 231 -4.03 3.90 15.82
CA PRO A 231 -5.06 4.53 15.00
C PRO A 231 -5.22 6.02 15.30
N GLY A 232 -5.35 6.83 14.25
CA GLY A 232 -5.66 8.26 14.34
C GLY A 232 -7.04 8.54 14.95
N PHE A 233 -7.94 7.55 14.96
CA PHE A 233 -9.16 7.54 15.77
C PHE A 233 -9.54 6.11 16.18
N ARG A 234 -10.09 5.95 17.39
CA ARG A 234 -10.67 4.69 17.89
C ARG A 234 -11.76 4.99 18.93
N ASN A 235 -12.90 4.30 18.82
CA ASN A 235 -13.91 4.18 19.88
C ASN A 235 -14.47 2.74 19.91
N THR A 236 -15.58 2.51 20.62
CA THR A 236 -16.26 1.20 20.69
C THR A 236 -16.88 0.75 19.36
N TYR A 237 -17.09 1.67 18.43
CA TYR A 237 -17.75 1.43 17.15
C TYR A 237 -16.77 1.16 15.99
N GLY A 238 -15.47 1.43 16.18
CA GLY A 238 -14.43 1.11 15.19
C GLY A 238 -13.14 1.90 15.39
N TRP A 239 -12.29 1.88 14.37
CA TRP A 239 -11.07 2.68 14.32
C TRP A 239 -10.69 3.09 12.89
N THR A 240 -9.91 4.15 12.76
CA THR A 240 -9.34 4.60 11.48
C THR A 240 -7.83 4.89 11.62
N ILE A 241 -7.09 4.52 10.58
CA ILE A 241 -5.69 4.91 10.36
C ILE A 241 -5.68 5.72 9.07
N ALA A 242 -4.97 6.85 9.08
CA ALA A 242 -4.64 7.62 7.89
C ALA A 242 -3.16 7.98 8.00
N VAL A 243 -2.37 7.61 6.98
CA VAL A 243 -0.93 7.85 6.91
C VAL A 243 -0.69 8.83 5.78
N ASP A 244 -0.04 9.94 6.13
CA ASP A 244 0.30 11.02 5.23
C ASP A 244 1.83 11.18 5.13
N LYS A 245 2.31 12.09 4.28
CA LYS A 245 3.75 12.32 4.05
C LYS A 245 4.56 12.65 5.32
N HIS A 246 3.95 13.21 6.36
CA HIS A 246 4.66 13.51 7.60
C HIS A 246 4.92 12.23 8.43
N ASP A 247 4.08 11.20 8.22
CA ASP A 247 4.18 9.90 8.88
C ASP A 247 5.05 8.94 8.03
N TYR A 248 4.94 9.01 6.70
CA TYR A 248 5.76 8.27 5.74
C TYR A 248 6.17 9.15 4.54
N GLU A 249 7.32 9.83 4.65
CA GLU A 249 7.83 10.80 3.64
C GLU A 249 7.83 10.31 2.18
N PRO A 250 8.09 9.02 1.85
CA PRO A 250 8.00 8.55 0.46
C PRO A 250 6.63 8.77 -0.21
N LEU A 251 5.53 8.86 0.56
CA LEU A 251 4.19 9.21 0.02
C LEU A 251 4.15 10.59 -0.65
N LYS A 252 5.07 11.49 -0.29
CA LYS A 252 5.22 12.82 -0.91
C LYS A 252 5.58 12.76 -2.39
N HIS A 253 6.24 11.69 -2.84
CA HIS A 253 6.77 11.58 -4.21
C HIS A 253 5.65 11.45 -5.26
N SER A 254 4.50 10.88 -4.87
CA SER A 254 3.30 10.74 -5.71
C SER A 254 2.12 11.61 -5.26
N ASP A 255 2.27 12.39 -4.17
CA ASP A 255 1.17 12.99 -3.40
C ASP A 255 -0.02 12.03 -3.23
N ILE A 256 0.22 10.74 -2.92
CA ILE A 256 -0.83 9.76 -2.59
C ILE A 256 -0.76 9.42 -1.10
N GLY A 257 -1.86 9.61 -0.37
CA GLY A 257 -2.01 9.15 1.01
C GLY A 257 -2.60 7.72 1.07
N VAL A 258 -2.49 7.07 2.23
CA VAL A 258 -3.12 5.76 2.46
C VAL A 258 -3.98 5.78 3.73
N TYR A 259 -5.05 5.00 3.73
CA TYR A 259 -5.95 4.89 4.88
C TYR A 259 -6.47 3.46 5.06
N LEU A 260 -6.87 3.14 6.29
CA LEU A 260 -7.44 1.87 6.68
C LEU A 260 -8.52 2.12 7.73
N VAL A 261 -9.72 1.56 7.51
CA VAL A 261 -10.88 1.75 8.38
C VAL A 261 -11.46 0.39 8.74
N ASN A 262 -11.78 0.21 10.01
CA ASN A 262 -12.48 -0.96 10.53
C ASN A 262 -13.70 -0.48 11.32
N LEU A 263 -14.89 -0.85 10.86
CA LEU A 263 -16.15 -0.57 11.52
C LEU A 263 -16.67 -1.85 12.16
N THR A 264 -17.10 -1.79 13.42
CA THR A 264 -17.76 -2.94 14.07
C THR A 264 -19.16 -3.16 13.48
N ALA A 265 -19.73 -4.35 13.69
CA ALA A 265 -21.03 -4.72 13.13
C ALA A 265 -22.14 -3.73 13.56
N GLY A 266 -22.87 -3.15 12.59
CA GLY A 266 -23.90 -2.16 12.87
C GLY A 266 -23.39 -0.76 13.28
N SER A 267 -22.14 -0.44 12.95
CA SER A 267 -21.56 0.90 13.08
C SER A 267 -21.52 1.64 11.73
N MET A 268 -21.26 2.95 11.73
CA MET A 268 -21.03 3.74 10.53
C MET A 268 -19.90 4.75 10.74
N LEU A 269 -19.09 4.98 9.70
CA LEU A 269 -18.34 6.23 9.60
C LEU A 269 -19.36 7.32 9.19
N ALA A 270 -19.53 8.34 10.04
CA ALA A 270 -20.60 9.33 9.94
C ALA A 270 -20.55 10.11 8.61
N PRO A 271 -21.69 10.65 8.13
CA PRO A 271 -21.72 11.56 6.99
C PRO A 271 -20.63 12.64 7.06
N HIS A 272 -19.74 12.65 6.07
CA HIS A 272 -18.61 13.57 5.99
C HIS A 272 -18.28 13.96 4.55
N VAL A 273 -17.42 14.95 4.42
CA VAL A 273 -16.89 15.47 3.16
C VAL A 273 -15.35 15.46 3.23
N ASN A 274 -14.71 15.06 2.14
CA ASN A 274 -13.26 15.16 1.98
C ASN A 274 -12.88 16.45 1.25
N PRO A 275 -12.32 17.47 1.95
CA PRO A 275 -12.04 18.76 1.36
C PRO A 275 -10.77 18.78 0.51
N ARG A 276 -9.94 17.71 0.57
CA ARG A 276 -8.62 17.70 -0.06
C ARG A 276 -8.41 16.67 -1.16
N ALA A 277 -8.90 15.45 -0.99
CA ALA A 277 -8.60 14.33 -1.87
C ALA A 277 -9.86 13.61 -2.36
N THR A 278 -9.75 13.00 -3.54
CA THR A 278 -10.60 11.87 -3.94
C THR A 278 -10.08 10.64 -3.21
N GLU A 279 -10.98 9.82 -2.67
CA GLU A 279 -10.61 8.58 -1.96
C GLU A 279 -11.03 7.37 -2.78
N TYR A 280 -10.12 6.39 -2.90
CA TYR A 280 -10.36 5.11 -3.53
C TYR A 280 -10.27 4.05 -2.45
N GLY A 281 -11.28 3.20 -2.31
CA GLY A 281 -11.35 2.17 -1.27
C GLY A 281 -11.55 0.78 -1.85
N VAL A 282 -10.93 -0.21 -1.22
CA VAL A 282 -11.06 -1.63 -1.50
C VAL A 282 -11.53 -2.32 -0.23
N VAL A 283 -12.64 -3.06 -0.31
CA VAL A 283 -13.15 -3.79 0.86
C VAL A 283 -12.21 -4.95 1.20
N LEU A 284 -11.68 -4.92 2.42
CA LEU A 284 -10.82 -5.96 2.98
C LEU A 284 -11.63 -7.15 3.52
N GLY A 285 -12.72 -6.87 4.23
CA GLY A 285 -13.53 -7.88 4.89
C GLY A 285 -14.95 -7.40 5.21
N GLY A 286 -15.86 -8.36 5.31
CA GLY A 286 -17.25 -8.13 5.68
C GLY A 286 -18.13 -7.57 4.55
N GLU A 287 -19.21 -6.93 4.98
CA GLU A 287 -20.25 -6.33 4.14
C GLU A 287 -20.62 -4.96 4.71
N GLY A 288 -20.82 -3.99 3.83
CA GLY A 288 -21.25 -2.64 4.21
C GLY A 288 -22.10 -1.99 3.11
N LYS A 289 -22.60 -0.79 3.40
CA LYS A 289 -23.33 0.05 2.46
C LYS A 289 -22.65 1.41 2.39
N ILE A 290 -22.39 1.89 1.18
CA ILE A 290 -21.83 3.21 0.91
C ILE A 290 -22.93 4.08 0.33
N GLN A 291 -23.13 5.27 0.89
CA GLN A 291 -24.07 6.26 0.40
C GLN A 291 -23.32 7.53 0.03
N VAL A 292 -23.65 8.12 -1.12
CA VAL A 292 -23.03 9.33 -1.67
C VAL A 292 -24.13 10.27 -2.13
N VAL A 293 -23.95 11.57 -1.91
CA VAL A 293 -24.93 12.62 -2.15
C VAL A 293 -24.36 13.67 -3.11
N PHE A 294 -25.17 14.12 -4.07
CA PHE A 294 -24.82 15.21 -4.98
C PHE A 294 -24.87 16.57 -4.27
N PRO A 295 -24.20 17.62 -4.80
CA PRO A 295 -24.24 18.97 -4.22
C PRO A 295 -25.66 19.56 -4.05
N ASN A 296 -26.65 19.08 -4.82
CA ASN A 296 -28.06 19.48 -4.70
C ASN A 296 -28.84 18.72 -3.61
N GLY A 297 -28.18 17.90 -2.78
CA GLY A 297 -28.79 17.09 -1.71
C GLY A 297 -29.45 15.79 -2.18
N SER A 298 -29.56 15.54 -3.49
CA SER A 298 -30.11 14.28 -4.01
C SER A 298 -29.13 13.10 -3.86
N LEU A 299 -29.67 11.90 -3.66
CA LEU A 299 -28.88 10.68 -3.51
C LEU A 299 -28.19 10.33 -4.84
N ALA A 300 -26.85 10.38 -4.86
CA ALA A 300 -26.04 10.02 -6.01
C ALA A 300 -25.85 8.50 -6.12
N MET A 301 -25.60 7.84 -4.98
CA MET A 301 -25.41 6.40 -4.88
C MET A 301 -25.84 5.87 -3.52
N SER A 302 -26.40 4.66 -3.48
CA SER A 302 -26.54 3.86 -2.26
C SER A 302 -26.33 2.40 -2.62
N ALA A 303 -25.11 1.89 -2.44
CA ALA A 303 -24.69 0.56 -2.87
C ALA A 303 -24.23 -0.31 -1.70
N VAL A 304 -24.58 -1.60 -1.72
CA VAL A 304 -23.99 -2.61 -0.83
C VAL A 304 -22.67 -3.08 -1.45
N VAL A 305 -21.64 -3.21 -0.61
CA VAL A 305 -20.28 -3.62 -0.99
C VAL A 305 -19.78 -4.74 -0.08
N ARG A 306 -18.99 -5.66 -0.63
CA ARG A 306 -18.47 -6.88 -0.01
C ARG A 306 -16.96 -6.99 -0.25
N ALA A 307 -16.29 -7.86 0.49
CA ALA A 307 -14.86 -8.12 0.35
C ALA A 307 -14.45 -8.39 -1.12
N GLY A 308 -13.55 -7.55 -1.66
CA GLY A 308 -13.14 -7.56 -3.07
C GLY A 308 -13.69 -6.39 -3.89
N ASP A 309 -14.81 -5.80 -3.49
CA ASP A 309 -15.38 -4.64 -4.18
C ASP A 309 -14.49 -3.40 -4.02
N VAL A 310 -14.54 -2.55 -5.04
CA VAL A 310 -13.79 -1.29 -5.14
C VAL A 310 -14.79 -0.15 -5.29
N PHE A 311 -14.59 0.91 -4.52
CA PHE A 311 -15.36 2.15 -4.63
C PHE A 311 -14.41 3.34 -4.73
N TRP A 312 -14.91 4.47 -5.24
CA TRP A 312 -14.19 5.74 -5.20
C TRP A 312 -15.17 6.88 -4.96
N ILE A 313 -14.72 7.86 -4.20
CA ILE A 313 -15.52 9.01 -3.75
C ILE A 313 -14.82 10.27 -4.23
N PRO A 314 -15.41 11.05 -5.15
CA PRO A 314 -14.83 12.30 -5.60
C PRO A 314 -14.70 13.29 -4.44
N ARG A 315 -13.60 14.06 -4.45
CA ARG A 315 -13.41 15.20 -3.55
C ARG A 315 -14.67 16.08 -3.49
N PHE A 316 -14.99 16.58 -2.29
CA PHE A 316 -16.19 17.39 -1.97
C PHE A 316 -17.55 16.69 -1.98
N PHE A 317 -17.68 15.43 -2.43
CA PHE A 317 -18.97 14.74 -2.32
C PHE A 317 -19.21 14.31 -0.87
N ALA A 318 -20.45 14.50 -0.39
CA ALA A 318 -20.85 14.08 0.95
C ALA A 318 -21.22 12.59 0.93
N PHE A 319 -20.71 11.84 1.90
CA PHE A 319 -20.83 10.38 1.90
C PHE A 319 -20.71 9.76 3.29
N CYS A 320 -21.16 8.51 3.42
CA CYS A 320 -20.98 7.69 4.62
C CYS A 320 -20.80 6.21 4.26
N GLN A 321 -20.21 5.46 5.19
CA GLN A 321 -20.01 4.01 5.10
C GLN A 321 -20.64 3.36 6.32
N VAL A 322 -21.50 2.37 6.09
CA VAL A 322 -22.30 1.69 7.12
C VAL A 322 -21.96 0.21 7.12
N ALA A 323 -21.49 -0.34 8.23
CA ALA A 323 -21.27 -1.77 8.39
C ALA A 323 -22.61 -2.52 8.46
N ALA A 324 -22.68 -3.69 7.82
CA ALA A 324 -23.78 -4.62 8.03
C ALA A 324 -23.82 -5.12 9.49
N ARG A 325 -24.96 -5.67 9.92
CA ARG A 325 -25.09 -6.25 11.28
C ARG A 325 -24.45 -7.65 11.42
N GLY A 326 -24.09 -8.29 10.30
CA GLY A 326 -23.56 -9.66 10.28
C GLY A 326 -22.08 -9.80 10.65
N GLY A 327 -21.33 -8.70 10.71
CA GLY A 327 -19.89 -8.73 11.02
C GLY A 327 -19.23 -7.36 10.85
N PRO A 328 -17.94 -7.23 11.21
CA PRO A 328 -17.19 -6.00 10.99
C PRO A 328 -17.04 -5.72 9.48
N PHE A 329 -16.96 -4.45 9.12
CA PHE A 329 -16.70 -3.97 7.77
C PHE A 329 -15.35 -3.27 7.73
N GLU A 330 -14.39 -3.85 7.03
CA GLU A 330 -13.02 -3.34 6.95
C GLU A 330 -12.64 -3.01 5.51
N PHE A 331 -12.03 -1.85 5.29
CA PHE A 331 -11.60 -1.38 3.98
C PHE A 331 -10.31 -0.56 4.05
N PHE A 332 -9.46 -0.76 3.05
CA PHE A 332 -8.19 -0.06 2.85
C PHE A 332 -8.30 0.82 1.61
N GLY A 333 -7.58 1.93 1.55
CA GLY A 333 -7.62 2.77 0.38
C GLY A 333 -6.48 3.76 0.23
N PHE A 334 -6.51 4.44 -0.91
CA PHE A 334 -5.58 5.48 -1.32
C PHE A 334 -6.32 6.80 -1.49
N THR A 335 -5.65 7.91 -1.16
CA THR A 335 -6.17 9.27 -1.35
C THR A 335 -5.31 10.02 -2.36
N THR A 336 -5.91 10.84 -3.22
CA THR A 336 -5.18 11.66 -4.21
C THR A 336 -4.50 12.91 -3.61
N SER A 337 -4.08 12.86 -2.34
CA SER A 337 -3.16 13.83 -1.72
C SER A 337 -2.49 13.18 -0.51
N ALA A 338 -1.15 13.18 -0.44
CA ALA A 338 -0.36 12.71 0.71
C ALA A 338 -0.28 13.75 1.84
N ARG A 339 -1.17 14.75 1.84
CA ARG A 339 -1.26 15.78 2.86
C ARG A 339 -2.54 15.57 3.65
N ARG A 340 -2.53 15.85 4.96
CA ARG A 340 -3.69 15.73 5.87
C ARG A 340 -4.99 16.18 5.21
N ASN A 341 -5.86 15.21 4.92
CA ASN A 341 -7.15 15.44 4.27
C ASN A 341 -8.10 16.25 5.18
N ARG A 342 -8.07 15.97 6.50
CA ARG A 342 -8.98 16.55 7.51
C ARG A 342 -10.46 16.44 7.09
N PRO A 343 -11.04 15.22 7.08
CA PRO A 343 -12.45 15.02 6.74
C PRO A 343 -13.37 15.89 7.60
N GLN A 344 -14.34 16.54 6.96
CA GLN A 344 -15.32 17.40 7.62
C GLN A 344 -16.58 16.58 7.90
N PHE A 345 -16.76 16.19 9.16
CA PHE A 345 -17.94 15.45 9.60
C PHE A 345 -19.15 16.39 9.71
N LEU A 346 -20.28 15.98 9.13
CA LEU A 346 -21.52 16.76 9.08
C LEU A 346 -22.39 16.51 10.33
N VAL A 347 -22.23 15.34 10.97
CA VAL A 347 -22.97 14.91 12.17
C VAL A 347 -22.04 14.18 13.15
N GLY A 348 -22.39 14.23 14.44
CA GLY A 348 -21.57 13.70 15.56
C GLY A 348 -20.94 14.79 16.43
N ALA A 349 -20.30 14.39 17.52
CA ALA A 349 -19.80 15.29 18.56
C ALA A 349 -18.71 16.29 18.09
N THR A 350 -17.99 15.99 17.02
CA THR A 350 -16.96 16.84 16.41
C THR A 350 -17.37 17.37 15.03
N SER A 351 -18.68 17.49 14.77
CA SER A 351 -19.20 17.88 13.45
C SER A 351 -19.26 19.39 13.23
N VAL A 352 -19.29 19.78 11.95
CA VAL A 352 -19.47 21.17 11.52
C VAL A 352 -20.81 21.73 12.03
N LEU A 353 -21.91 20.96 11.97
CA LEU A 353 -23.20 21.39 12.51
C LEU A 353 -23.15 21.66 14.02
N ARG A 354 -22.38 20.88 14.78
CA ARG A 354 -22.18 21.10 16.22
C ARG A 354 -21.26 22.28 16.52
N ALA A 355 -20.25 22.53 15.68
CA ALA A 355 -19.38 23.70 15.78
C ALA A 355 -20.09 25.02 15.39
N MET A 356 -21.07 24.97 14.50
CA MET A 356 -21.86 26.12 14.04
C MET A 356 -23.24 26.22 14.72
N LEU A 357 -23.40 25.67 15.94
CA LEU A 357 -24.65 25.80 16.70
C LEU A 357 -24.96 27.27 17.03
N GLY A 358 -26.07 27.76 16.49
CA GLY A 358 -26.56 29.12 16.68
C GLY A 358 -27.88 29.37 15.95
N PRO A 359 -28.52 30.53 16.17
CA PRO A 359 -29.80 30.87 15.57
C PRO A 359 -29.73 30.97 14.04
N GLU A 360 -28.59 31.35 13.46
CA GLU A 360 -28.40 31.49 12.01
C GLU A 360 -28.49 30.14 11.31
N VAL A 361 -27.82 29.11 11.85
CA VAL A 361 -27.89 27.76 11.29
C VAL A 361 -29.25 27.13 11.54
N ALA A 362 -29.83 27.30 12.74
CA ALA A 362 -31.19 26.82 13.01
C ALA A 362 -32.22 27.41 12.03
N ALA A 363 -32.13 28.71 11.73
CA ALA A 363 -32.95 29.38 10.72
C ALA A 363 -32.69 28.83 9.30
N GLY A 364 -31.45 28.48 8.96
CA GLY A 364 -31.11 27.79 7.71
C GLY A 364 -31.75 26.40 7.55
N PHE A 365 -32.08 25.73 8.66
CA PHE A 365 -32.87 24.48 8.68
C PHE A 365 -34.38 24.72 8.87
N GLY A 366 -34.84 25.99 8.97
CA GLY A 366 -36.24 26.33 9.27
C GLY A 366 -36.71 25.89 10.66
N ALA A 367 -35.79 25.60 11.58
CA ALA A 367 -36.07 24.98 12.88
C ALA A 367 -35.97 26.00 14.02
N ARG A 368 -36.68 25.76 15.14
CA ARG A 368 -36.47 26.54 16.36
C ARG A 368 -35.10 26.19 16.93
N GLU A 369 -34.33 27.20 17.36
CA GLU A 369 -32.94 27.02 17.81
C GLU A 369 -32.79 25.94 18.88
N LYS A 370 -33.70 25.91 19.87
CA LYS A 370 -33.72 24.87 20.92
C LYS A 370 -33.88 23.45 20.34
N GLU A 371 -34.77 23.25 19.37
CA GLU A 371 -35.02 21.94 18.75
C GLU A 371 -33.85 21.50 17.88
N PHE A 372 -33.30 22.43 17.08
CA PHE A 372 -32.10 22.18 16.28
C PHE A 372 -30.91 21.80 17.17
N ARG A 373 -30.72 22.52 18.28
CA ARG A 373 -29.68 22.24 19.28
C ARG A 373 -29.89 20.89 19.96
N GLU A 374 -31.11 20.54 20.37
CA GLU A 374 -31.40 19.22 20.93
C GLU A 374 -31.12 18.10 19.92
N LEU A 375 -31.47 18.28 18.64
CA LEU A 375 -31.19 17.31 17.57
C LEU A 375 -29.69 17.11 17.31
N VAL A 376 -28.93 18.20 17.17
CA VAL A 376 -27.48 18.16 16.87
C VAL A 376 -26.66 17.63 18.05
N LEU A 377 -27.09 17.89 19.29
CA LEU A 377 -26.43 17.38 20.49
C LEU A 377 -26.81 15.92 20.83
N ALA A 378 -27.90 15.39 20.30
CA ALA A 378 -28.37 14.01 20.56
C ALA A 378 -27.44 12.90 20.01
N GLN A 379 -26.35 13.24 19.31
CA GLN A 379 -25.27 12.32 18.99
C GLN A 379 -24.00 12.72 19.76
N GLU A 380 -23.63 11.87 20.71
CA GLU A 380 -22.46 12.05 21.59
C GLU A 380 -21.19 11.43 21.04
N GLU A 381 -21.31 10.47 20.11
CA GLU A 381 -20.16 9.85 19.46
C GLU A 381 -19.54 10.76 18.39
N ALA A 382 -18.23 10.63 18.21
CA ALA A 382 -17.45 11.33 17.18
C ALA A 382 -17.02 10.34 16.09
N LEU A 383 -16.96 10.79 14.84
CA LEU A 383 -16.45 10.07 13.66
C LEU A 383 -17.19 8.75 13.34
N ILE A 384 -17.04 7.72 14.17
CA ILE A 384 -17.68 6.42 14.01
C ILE A 384 -18.83 6.30 15.02
N LEU A 385 -20.05 6.08 14.53
CA LEU A 385 -21.29 6.14 15.29
C LEU A 385 -22.03 4.78 15.21
N PRO A 386 -22.95 4.46 16.13
CA PRO A 386 -23.93 3.39 15.90
C PRO A 386 -24.82 3.73 14.69
N SER A 387 -24.98 2.80 13.75
CA SER A 387 -25.82 3.01 12.55
C SER A 387 -27.27 2.54 12.72
N PHE A 388 -27.56 1.92 13.86
CA PHE A 388 -28.91 1.51 14.27
C PHE A 388 -29.22 2.11 15.65
N PRO A 389 -30.46 2.56 15.90
CA PRO A 389 -30.84 3.01 17.23
C PRO A 389 -30.81 1.84 18.21
N ASP A 390 -30.08 2.01 19.32
CA ASP A 390 -30.27 1.20 20.52
C ASP A 390 -31.62 1.59 21.14
N THR A 391 -32.68 0.92 20.69
CA THR A 391 -34.08 1.24 21.06
C THR A 391 -34.27 1.26 22.57
N GLY A 392 -33.55 0.38 23.29
CA GLY A 392 -33.59 0.28 24.75
C GLY A 392 -33.04 1.49 25.50
N LYS A 393 -32.21 2.36 24.89
CA LYS A 393 -31.78 3.63 25.51
C LYS A 393 -32.78 4.75 25.29
N ARG A 394 -33.18 5.00 24.04
CA ARG A 394 -34.13 6.08 23.70
C ARG A 394 -35.51 5.87 24.34
N GLU A 395 -35.96 4.64 24.52
CA GLU A 395 -37.19 4.36 25.25
C GLU A 395 -37.05 4.65 26.75
N LYS A 396 -35.95 4.25 27.40
CA LYS A 396 -35.71 4.55 28.82
C LYS A 396 -35.61 6.05 29.09
N GLU A 397 -34.95 6.82 28.21
CA GLU A 397 -34.90 8.28 28.32
C GLU A 397 -36.27 8.93 28.08
N LYS A 398 -37.03 8.48 27.06
CA LYS A 398 -38.40 8.97 26.84
C LYS A 398 -39.33 8.64 28.00
N HIS A 399 -39.23 7.44 28.60
CA HIS A 399 -40.01 7.08 29.78
C HIS A 399 -39.57 7.85 31.03
N GLY A 400 -38.26 8.09 31.22
CA GLY A 400 -37.76 8.92 32.32
C GLY A 400 -38.12 10.42 32.20
N ARG A 401 -38.24 10.94 30.98
CA ARG A 401 -38.68 12.32 30.71
C ARG A 401 -40.21 12.44 30.85
N LYS A 402 -40.97 11.48 30.32
CA LYS A 402 -42.43 11.38 30.54
C LYS A 402 -42.80 11.19 32.01
N GLY A 403 -42.08 10.36 32.77
CA GLY A 403 -42.37 10.16 34.19
C GLY A 403 -42.26 11.46 35.01
N LYS A 404 -41.36 12.37 34.62
CA LYS A 404 -41.25 13.70 35.23
C LYS A 404 -42.31 14.68 34.72
N GLU A 405 -42.62 14.66 33.43
CA GLU A 405 -43.68 15.51 32.84
C GLU A 405 -45.09 15.08 33.29
N GLU A 406 -45.32 13.80 33.57
CA GLU A 406 -46.59 13.27 34.12
C GLU A 406 -46.73 13.50 35.64
N GLU A 407 -45.62 13.69 36.39
CA GLU A 407 -45.66 14.22 37.76
C GLU A 407 -45.96 15.73 37.82
N GLU A 408 -45.50 16.52 36.84
CA GLU A 408 -45.78 17.98 36.79
C GLU A 408 -47.14 18.33 36.15
N HIS A 409 -47.64 17.54 35.18
CA HIS A 409 -48.85 17.88 34.42
C HIS A 409 -49.97 16.81 34.47
N GLY A 410 -50.60 16.72 35.64
CA GLY A 410 -51.93 16.12 35.74
C GLY A 410 -52.99 16.85 34.91
N LYS A 411 -53.55 16.15 33.91
CA LYS A 411 -54.68 16.50 33.00
C LYS A 411 -54.32 17.19 31.66
N GLY A 412 -54.22 16.38 30.60
CA GLY A 412 -54.34 16.80 29.20
C GLY A 412 -54.65 15.62 28.28
N LYS A 413 -55.68 15.72 27.42
CA LYS A 413 -56.09 14.60 26.55
C LYS A 413 -55.06 14.33 25.45
N GLY A 414 -54.71 13.06 25.25
CA GLY A 414 -53.71 12.65 24.27
C GLY A 414 -54.14 12.85 22.81
N ARG A 415 -53.17 13.21 21.97
CA ARG A 415 -53.24 13.15 20.51
C ARG A 415 -52.10 12.24 20.06
N ARG A 416 -52.39 11.21 19.27
CA ARG A 416 -51.34 10.33 18.70
C ARG A 416 -50.62 11.09 17.59
N GLU A 417 -49.34 11.37 17.78
CA GLU A 417 -48.48 11.80 16.68
C GLU A 417 -48.24 10.61 15.75
N ALA A 418 -48.46 10.81 14.45
CA ALA A 418 -48.06 9.86 13.42
C ALA A 418 -46.53 9.96 13.22
N PRO A 419 -45.83 8.86 12.92
CA PRO A 419 -44.41 8.92 12.63
C PRO A 419 -44.15 9.73 11.36
N LEU A 420 -43.24 10.72 11.44
CA LEU A 420 -42.72 11.43 10.28
C LEU A 420 -41.95 10.45 9.39
N VAL A 421 -42.58 10.04 8.28
CA VAL A 421 -41.90 9.39 7.17
C VAL A 421 -41.15 10.50 6.42
N ILE A 422 -39.82 10.44 6.44
CA ILE A 422 -38.99 11.25 5.55
C ILE A 422 -39.10 10.60 4.17
N GLU A 423 -40.03 11.09 3.35
CA GLU A 423 -40.09 10.69 1.95
C GLU A 423 -38.80 11.12 1.25
N GLN A 424 -38.09 10.16 0.67
CA GLN A 424 -37.03 10.48 -0.29
C GLN A 424 -37.70 11.07 -1.52
N VAL A 425 -37.45 12.37 -1.76
CA VAL A 425 -37.94 13.06 -2.96
C VAL A 425 -37.42 12.30 -4.19
N ALA A 426 -38.33 11.61 -4.88
CA ALA A 426 -38.06 10.98 -6.16
C ALA A 426 -37.84 12.08 -7.21
N LYS A 427 -36.99 11.79 -8.19
CA LYS A 427 -36.61 12.73 -9.25
C LYS A 427 -37.79 13.08 -10.16
N GLU A 428 -37.77 14.32 -10.65
CA GLU A 428 -38.09 14.63 -12.05
C GLU A 428 -36.78 14.61 -12.87
#